data_AF-A0A8T4RFL5-F1
#
_entry.id   AF-A0A8T4RFL5-F1
#
_cell.length_a   1.000
_cell.length_b   1.000
_cell.length_c   1.000
_cell.angle_alpha   90.00
_cell.angle_beta   90.00
_cell.angle_gamma   90.00
#
_symmetry.space_group_name_H-M   'P 1'
#
loop_
_entity.id
_entity.type
_entity.pdbx_description
1 polymer ?
#
loop_
_entity_poly.entity_id
_entity_poly.type
_entity_poly.pdbx_seq_one_letter_code
_entity_poly.pdbx_strand_id
1 'polypeptide(L)'
;MRDTNPFEQLGLNRDVVAFLAERGQLEDYVRDVYRATITRVHPDKGGNDELAKLVNEAFGAIRDKPENIPSWLAGMNGSPKATSGYSSKPEVRTPPRPESGSETESIGKYTLIKSPTYALGMEELRNAGKTPFSFADNLRARLEQPDLFDTWLDSDTGIVYKAGSSKIKIIPACDYLRHIPADFISAFIPVDYSKLKGTELDTKKMKVNKSLTKSEILSHPGWLALVGGDADLLRRYTHDAFARYAKKYRESDRMMGFNVVENHTQNQLRAAGVNILNSNSYAYGINNLSNSGRFLSR
;
A
#
# COMPACT_ATOMS: atom_id res chain seq x y z
N MET A 1 33.95 15.88 2.82
CA MET A 1 32.75 15.05 2.97
C MET A 1 31.95 15.20 1.68
N ARG A 2 31.36 14.14 1.14
CA ARG A 2 30.59 14.24 -0.10
C ARG A 2 29.25 14.89 0.23
N ASP A 3 28.95 16.03 -0.40
CA ASP A 3 27.64 16.67 -0.36
C ASP A 3 26.60 15.71 -0.96
N THR A 4 26.06 14.84 -0.11
CA THR A 4 25.05 13.87 -0.50
C THR A 4 23.69 14.48 -0.24
N ASN A 5 22.79 14.31 -1.20
CA ASN A 5 21.45 14.87 -1.13
C ASN A 5 20.73 14.29 0.12
N PRO A 6 20.24 15.14 1.04
CA PRO A 6 19.60 14.66 2.27
C PRO A 6 18.33 13.83 2.00
N PHE A 7 17.67 14.02 0.86
CA PHE A 7 16.55 13.16 0.45
C PHE A 7 17.01 11.74 0.14
N GLU A 8 18.15 11.57 -0.55
CA GLU A 8 18.71 10.26 -0.86
C GLU A 8 19.18 9.54 0.42
N GLN A 9 19.69 10.28 1.39
CA GLN A 9 20.05 9.74 2.70
C GLN A 9 18.82 9.18 3.47
N LEU A 10 17.63 9.72 3.22
CA LEU A 10 16.36 9.16 3.70
C LEU A 10 15.75 8.11 2.76
N GLY A 11 16.45 7.71 1.70
CA GLY A 11 15.95 6.76 0.69
C GLY A 11 14.82 7.33 -0.18
N LEU A 12 14.69 8.65 -0.25
CA LEU A 12 13.64 9.32 -1.00
C LEU A 12 14.07 9.58 -2.44
N ASN A 13 13.26 9.11 -3.38
CA ASN A 13 13.46 9.37 -4.79
C ASN A 13 13.12 10.84 -5.12
N ARG A 14 13.96 11.48 -5.95
CA ARG A 14 13.81 12.87 -6.36
C ARG A 14 12.44 13.20 -6.97
N ASP A 15 11.92 12.33 -7.84
CA ASP A 15 10.65 12.57 -8.53
C ASP A 15 9.47 12.55 -7.55
N VAL A 16 9.54 11.66 -6.54
CA VAL A 16 8.58 11.61 -5.43
C VAL A 16 8.65 12.89 -4.59
N VAL A 17 9.87 13.36 -4.30
CA VAL A 17 10.07 14.60 -3.54
C VAL A 17 9.51 15.81 -4.30
N ALA A 18 9.80 15.93 -5.59
CA ALA A 18 9.28 17.02 -6.43
C ALA A 18 7.75 17.00 -6.50
N PHE A 19 7.17 15.84 -6.75
CA PHE A 19 5.72 15.64 -6.81
C PHE A 19 5.01 16.02 -5.50
N LEU A 20 5.57 15.62 -4.35
CA LEU A 20 5.00 15.95 -3.05
C LEU A 20 5.17 17.44 -2.70
N ALA A 21 6.28 18.06 -3.13
CA ALA A 21 6.52 19.49 -2.95
C ALA A 21 5.48 20.34 -3.69
N GLU A 22 5.19 20.03 -4.95
CA GLU A 22 4.17 20.72 -5.76
C GLU A 22 2.77 20.69 -5.13
N ARG A 23 2.50 19.68 -4.29
CA ARG A 23 1.21 19.49 -3.62
C ARG A 23 1.18 20.02 -2.19
N GLY A 24 2.28 20.59 -1.68
CA GLY A 24 2.40 21.00 -0.29
C GLY A 24 2.34 19.84 0.71
N GLN A 25 2.66 18.61 0.28
CA GLN A 25 2.58 17.40 1.10
C GLN A 25 3.96 16.88 1.55
N LEU A 26 5.04 17.51 1.09
CA LEU A 26 6.39 16.98 1.32
C LEU A 26 6.76 16.92 2.80
N GLU A 27 6.42 17.94 3.59
CA GLU A 27 6.86 18.01 4.99
C GLU A 27 6.26 16.90 5.85
N ASP A 28 4.96 16.64 5.71
CA ASP A 28 4.30 15.56 6.43
C ASP A 28 4.85 14.20 6.01
N TYR A 29 5.05 13.99 4.70
CA TYR A 29 5.63 12.76 4.19
C TYR A 29 7.06 12.52 4.69
N VAL A 30 7.93 13.53 4.64
CA VAL A 30 9.31 13.43 5.16
C VAL A 30 9.30 13.17 6.66
N ARG A 31 8.39 13.77 7.42
CA ARG A 31 8.23 13.53 8.87
C ARG A 31 7.84 12.08 9.16
N ASP A 32 6.94 11.51 8.38
CA ASP A 32 6.52 10.12 8.53
C ASP A 32 7.63 9.13 8.18
N VAL A 33 8.35 9.39 7.07
CA VAL A 33 9.52 8.60 6.68
C VAL A 33 10.62 8.68 7.74
N TYR A 34 10.93 9.89 8.23
CA TYR A 34 11.88 10.08 9.32
C TYR A 34 11.49 9.27 10.56
N ARG A 35 10.23 9.37 11.03
CA ARG A 35 9.75 8.61 12.20
C ARG A 35 9.88 7.11 12.02
N ALA A 36 9.51 6.59 10.84
CA ALA A 36 9.62 5.17 10.53
C ALA A 36 11.08 4.71 10.50
N THR A 37 11.97 5.50 9.90
CA THR A 37 13.40 5.17 9.78
C THR A 37 14.11 5.28 11.13
N ILE A 38 13.95 6.40 11.85
CA ILE A 38 14.65 6.63 13.13
C ILE A 38 14.24 5.59 14.17
N THR A 39 12.98 5.16 14.20
CA THR A 39 12.52 4.09 15.12
C THR A 39 13.28 2.77 14.93
N ARG A 40 13.75 2.50 13.71
CA ARG A 40 14.52 1.28 13.39
C ARG A 40 16.01 1.42 13.67
N VAL A 41 16.57 2.62 13.48
CA VAL A 41 18.02 2.83 13.55
C VAL A 41 18.48 3.43 14.88
N HIS A 42 17.56 3.87 15.76
CA HIS A 42 17.92 4.48 17.04
C HIS A 42 18.69 3.52 17.96
N PRO A 43 19.78 3.95 18.62
CA PRO A 43 20.58 3.12 19.53
C PRO A 43 19.76 2.48 20.66
N ASP A 44 18.84 3.22 21.27
CA ASP A 44 17.93 2.72 22.33
C ASP A 44 17.02 1.57 21.87
N LYS A 45 16.95 1.30 20.56
CA LYS A 45 16.21 0.19 19.95
C LYS A 45 17.14 -0.89 19.39
N GLY A 46 18.42 -0.85 19.74
CA GLY A 46 19.45 -1.76 19.21
C GLY A 46 19.94 -1.40 17.80
N GLY A 47 19.64 -0.18 17.33
CA GLY A 47 20.06 0.30 16.02
C GLY A 47 21.49 0.84 15.98
N ASN A 48 21.91 1.30 14.80
CA ASN A 48 23.25 1.84 14.55
C ASN A 48 23.29 3.36 14.79
N ASP A 49 24.13 3.81 15.72
CA ASP A 49 24.26 5.21 16.13
C ASP A 49 24.71 6.15 15.00
N GLU A 50 25.67 5.71 14.17
CA GLU A 50 26.12 6.49 13.01
C GLU A 50 25.00 6.68 11.99
N LEU A 51 24.19 5.64 11.78
CA LEU A 51 23.05 5.70 10.87
C LEU A 51 21.92 6.57 11.43
N ALA A 52 21.66 6.50 12.74
CA ALA A 52 20.70 7.39 13.40
C ALA A 52 21.13 8.86 13.28
N LYS A 53 22.43 9.13 13.45
CA LYS A 53 22.99 10.47 13.27
C LYS A 53 22.81 10.97 11.83
N LEU A 54 23.12 10.15 10.82
CA LEU A 54 22.91 10.51 9.41
C LEU A 54 21.43 10.82 9.10
N VAL A 55 20.50 10.01 9.62
CA VAL A 55 19.06 10.23 9.44
C VAL A 55 18.59 11.54 10.10
N ASN A 56 19.11 11.86 11.29
CA ASN A 56 18.83 13.12 11.98
C ASN A 56 19.37 14.33 11.24
N GLU A 57 20.61 14.26 10.74
CA GLU A 57 21.25 15.31 9.95
C GLU A 57 20.49 15.56 8.63
N ALA A 58 20.11 14.49 7.92
CA ALA A 58 19.31 14.56 6.71
C ALA A 58 17.95 15.24 6.94
N PHE A 59 17.24 14.82 8.00
CA PHE A 59 15.95 15.39 8.36
C PHE A 59 16.07 16.87 8.77
N GLY A 60 17.11 17.22 9.54
CA GLY A 60 17.42 18.61 9.89
C GLY A 60 17.66 19.48 8.66
N ALA A 61 18.49 19.01 7.73
CA ALA A 61 18.77 19.72 6.48
C ALA A 61 17.51 19.93 5.61
N ILE A 62 16.58 18.96 5.59
CA ILE A 62 15.30 19.10 4.87
C ILE A 62 14.33 20.03 5.59
N ARG A 63 14.30 20.01 6.93
CA ARG A 63 13.44 20.91 7.71
C ARG A 63 13.90 22.36 7.58
N ASP A 64 15.22 22.58 7.61
CA ASP A 64 15.84 23.90 7.59
C ASP A 64 16.09 24.40 6.14
N LYS A 65 15.52 23.71 5.15
CA LYS A 65 15.64 24.06 3.72
C LYS A 65 15.06 25.45 3.41
N PRO A 66 15.55 26.13 2.36
CA PRO A 66 14.91 27.36 1.88
C PRO A 66 13.47 27.09 1.39
N GLU A 67 12.60 28.12 1.45
CA GLU A 67 11.18 28.02 1.08
C GLU A 67 10.96 27.47 -0.35
N ASN A 68 11.92 27.69 -1.26
CA ASN A 68 11.84 27.22 -2.64
C ASN A 68 12.54 25.85 -2.83
N ILE A 69 11.78 24.77 -2.56
CA ILE A 69 12.23 23.38 -2.70
C ILE A 69 12.64 23.03 -4.14
N PRO A 70 11.90 23.43 -5.21
CA PRO A 70 12.34 23.18 -6.58
C PRO A 70 13.72 23.79 -6.90
N SER A 71 13.99 25.02 -6.46
CA SER A 71 15.30 25.66 -6.64
C SER A 71 16.40 24.96 -5.83
N TRP A 72 16.07 24.48 -4.63
CA TRP A 72 17.00 23.70 -3.81
C TRP A 72 17.36 22.36 -4.47
N LEU A 73 16.37 21.66 -5.03
CA LEU A 73 16.58 20.43 -5.81
C LEU A 73 17.35 20.68 -7.10
N ALA A 74 17.21 21.85 -7.72
CA ALA A 74 17.95 22.23 -8.92
C ALA A 74 19.43 22.54 -8.60
N GLY A 75 19.72 23.16 -7.46
CA GLY A 75 21.07 23.48 -6.98
C GLY A 75 21.90 22.26 -6.56
N MET A 76 21.25 21.13 -6.24
CA MET A 76 21.91 19.86 -5.92
C MET A 76 22.41 19.09 -7.15
N ASN A 77 22.16 19.59 -8.38
CA ASN A 77 22.66 19.01 -9.63
C ASN A 77 24.17 19.28 -9.86
N GLY A 78 25.01 19.03 -8.86
CA GLY A 78 26.43 18.82 -9.14
C GLY A 78 26.54 17.64 -10.11
N SER A 79 26.85 17.90 -11.37
CA SER A 79 27.02 16.88 -12.42
C SER A 79 27.81 15.70 -11.85
N PRO A 80 27.39 14.44 -12.09
CA PRO A 80 28.22 13.30 -11.71
C PRO A 80 29.58 13.51 -12.37
N LYS A 81 30.63 13.76 -11.57
CA LYS A 81 32.00 13.74 -12.07
C LYS A 81 32.21 12.33 -12.59
N ALA A 82 32.27 12.20 -13.91
CA ALA A 82 32.64 10.97 -14.57
C ALA A 82 34.01 10.56 -14.01
N THR A 83 34.03 9.54 -13.16
CA THR A 83 35.27 8.83 -12.84
C THR A 83 35.65 8.07 -14.10
N SER A 84 36.44 8.71 -14.97
CA SER A 84 37.04 8.09 -16.14
C SER A 84 38.12 7.13 -15.66
N GLY A 85 37.76 5.86 -15.53
CA GLY A 85 38.75 4.84 -15.20
C GLY A 85 38.18 3.50 -14.76
N TYR A 86 37.18 2.94 -15.44
CA TYR A 86 36.92 1.50 -15.40
C TYR A 86 36.37 1.05 -16.76
N SER A 87 37.29 0.60 -17.63
CA SER A 87 36.98 -0.13 -18.85
C SER A 87 36.81 -1.60 -18.49
N SER A 88 35.58 -1.98 -18.20
CA SER A 88 35.03 -3.32 -18.42
C SER A 88 33.52 -3.19 -18.32
N LYS A 89 32.78 -3.71 -19.31
CA LYS A 89 31.32 -3.76 -19.25
C LYS A 89 30.93 -4.40 -17.92
N PRO A 90 30.20 -3.71 -17.02
CA PRO A 90 29.66 -4.39 -15.86
C PRO A 90 28.69 -5.44 -16.38
N GLU A 91 28.96 -6.70 -16.10
CA GLU A 91 27.90 -7.71 -16.07
C GLU A 91 26.76 -7.10 -15.27
N VAL A 92 25.58 -7.02 -15.87
CA VAL A 92 24.35 -6.69 -15.16
C VAL A 92 24.13 -7.82 -14.18
N ARG A 93 24.75 -7.74 -13.01
CA ARG A 93 24.47 -8.61 -11.88
C ARG A 93 23.05 -8.26 -11.48
N THR A 94 22.11 -9.14 -11.78
CA THR A 94 20.78 -9.11 -11.19
C THR A 94 20.96 -8.93 -9.69
N PRO A 95 20.35 -7.90 -9.08
CA PRO A 95 20.47 -7.69 -7.65
C PRO A 95 20.10 -8.99 -6.91
N PRO A 96 20.83 -9.35 -5.84
CA PRO A 96 20.52 -10.55 -5.08
C PRO A 96 19.04 -10.51 -4.67
N ARG A 97 18.33 -11.63 -4.90
CA ARG A 97 16.93 -11.79 -4.49
C ARG A 97 16.86 -11.42 -3.00
N PRO A 98 16.01 -10.47 -2.59
CA PRO A 98 15.87 -10.14 -1.17
C PRO A 98 15.58 -11.43 -0.40
N GLU A 99 16.32 -11.66 0.69
CA GLU A 99 16.12 -12.84 1.53
C GLU A 99 14.63 -12.96 1.89
N SER A 100 14.06 -14.12 1.58
CA SER A 100 12.63 -14.42 1.56
C SER A 100 12.07 -14.60 2.97
N GLY A 101 12.20 -13.58 3.82
CA GLY A 101 11.63 -13.59 5.17
C GLY A 101 10.12 -13.36 5.12
N SER A 102 9.36 -14.31 4.58
CA SER A 102 7.93 -14.38 4.87
C SER A 102 7.74 -14.89 6.30
N GLU A 103 6.78 -14.33 7.01
CA GLU A 103 6.40 -14.79 8.34
C GLU A 103 5.02 -15.44 8.26
N THR A 104 4.88 -16.60 8.88
CA THR A 104 3.59 -17.30 8.99
C THR A 104 3.16 -17.37 10.44
N GLU A 105 1.92 -16.97 10.71
CA GLU A 105 1.32 -16.95 12.04
C GLU A 105 -0.06 -17.63 12.01
N SER A 106 -0.39 -18.38 13.06
CA SER A 106 -1.74 -18.96 13.21
C SER A 106 -2.59 -18.05 14.08
N ILE A 107 -3.75 -17.61 13.56
CA ILE A 107 -4.72 -16.77 14.28
C ILE A 107 -6.05 -17.52 14.32
N GLY A 108 -6.29 -18.23 15.43
CA GLY A 108 -7.41 -19.16 15.55
C GLY A 108 -7.32 -20.26 14.48
N LYS A 109 -8.32 -20.32 13.59
CA LYS A 109 -8.39 -21.29 12.49
C LYS A 109 -7.83 -20.77 11.15
N TYR A 110 -7.18 -19.61 11.16
CA TYR A 110 -6.63 -18.99 9.96
C TYR A 110 -5.11 -18.98 10.00
N THR A 111 -4.50 -19.08 8.81
CA THR A 111 -3.07 -18.83 8.62
C THR A 111 -2.90 -17.42 8.06
N LEU A 112 -2.17 -16.57 8.78
CA LEU A 112 -1.74 -15.25 8.33
C LEU A 112 -0.32 -15.34 7.77
N ILE A 113 -0.15 -14.95 6.51
CA ILE A 113 1.15 -14.85 5.84
C ILE A 113 1.50 -13.37 5.70
N LYS A 114 2.63 -12.96 6.25
CA LYS A 114 3.21 -11.61 6.09
C LYS A 114 4.41 -11.73 5.17
N SER A 115 4.51 -10.84 4.19
CA SER A 115 5.56 -10.91 3.17
C SER A 115 6.10 -9.52 2.83
N PRO A 116 7.38 -9.40 2.39
CA PRO A 116 7.96 -8.13 1.99
C PRO A 116 7.32 -7.49 0.77
N THR A 117 6.70 -8.30 -0.11
CA THR A 117 5.93 -7.83 -1.27
C THR A 117 4.63 -8.63 -1.44
N TYR A 118 3.60 -8.05 -2.06
CA TYR A 118 2.37 -8.77 -2.40
C TYR A 118 2.66 -10.05 -3.20
N ALA A 119 3.58 -9.95 -4.16
CA ALA A 119 3.95 -11.05 -5.05
C ALA A 119 4.58 -12.23 -4.32
N LEU A 120 5.46 -11.97 -3.34
CA LEU A 120 6.08 -13.01 -2.52
C LEU A 120 5.04 -13.69 -1.62
N GLY A 121 4.11 -12.96 -1.03
CA GLY A 121 3.04 -13.60 -0.24
C GLY A 121 2.10 -14.46 -1.06
N MET A 122 1.83 -14.09 -2.32
CA MET A 122 1.11 -14.95 -3.26
C MET A 122 1.92 -16.19 -3.66
N GLU A 123 3.23 -16.08 -3.83
CA GLU A 123 4.12 -17.23 -4.06
C GLU A 123 4.07 -18.22 -2.88
N GLU A 124 4.18 -17.72 -1.65
CA GLU A 124 4.10 -18.54 -0.42
C GLU A 124 2.78 -19.29 -0.31
N LEU A 125 1.66 -18.63 -0.58
CA LEU A 125 0.35 -19.27 -0.62
C LEU A 125 0.31 -20.42 -1.63
N ARG A 126 0.80 -20.19 -2.86
CA ARG A 126 0.84 -21.22 -3.90
C ARG A 126 1.74 -22.40 -3.51
N ASN A 127 2.92 -22.13 -2.95
CA ASN A 127 3.85 -23.16 -2.48
C ASN A 127 3.24 -24.01 -1.36
N ALA A 128 2.41 -23.40 -0.51
CA ALA A 128 1.66 -24.09 0.54
C ALA A 128 0.40 -24.82 0.02
N GLY A 129 0.10 -24.75 -1.28
CA GLY A 129 -1.13 -25.31 -1.85
C GLY A 129 -2.40 -24.59 -1.38
N LYS A 130 -2.28 -23.33 -0.95
CA LYS A 130 -3.37 -22.52 -0.41
C LYS A 130 -3.79 -21.44 -1.40
N THR A 131 -5.04 -21.02 -1.28
CA THR A 131 -5.56 -19.85 -2.01
C THR A 131 -5.70 -18.67 -1.05
N PRO A 132 -5.31 -17.45 -1.48
CA PRO A 132 -5.62 -16.23 -0.74
C PRO A 132 -7.14 -16.08 -0.58
N PHE A 133 -7.55 -15.44 0.50
CA PHE A 133 -8.94 -15.00 0.67
C PHE A 133 -9.31 -13.89 -0.30
N SER A 134 -10.58 -13.90 -0.74
CA SER A 134 -11.20 -12.75 -1.37
C SER A 134 -11.43 -11.62 -0.37
N PHE A 135 -11.74 -10.42 -0.86
CA PHE A 135 -12.08 -9.30 0.01
C PHE A 135 -13.26 -9.64 0.94
N ALA A 136 -14.28 -10.31 0.40
CA ALA A 136 -15.43 -10.78 1.17
C ALA A 136 -15.03 -11.77 2.27
N ASP A 137 -14.14 -12.71 1.96
CA ASP A 137 -13.68 -13.72 2.92
C ASP A 137 -12.82 -13.11 4.03
N ASN A 138 -12.03 -12.07 3.74
CA ASN A 138 -11.35 -11.28 4.76
C ASN A 138 -12.36 -10.63 5.74
N LEU A 139 -13.49 -10.11 5.26
CA LEU A 139 -14.52 -9.55 6.14
C LEU A 139 -15.18 -10.63 7.00
N ARG A 140 -15.50 -11.80 6.43
CA ARG A 140 -16.04 -12.94 7.18
C ARG A 140 -15.05 -13.39 8.26
N ALA A 141 -13.77 -13.49 7.91
CA ALA A 141 -12.72 -13.86 8.86
C ALA A 141 -12.61 -12.89 10.02
N ARG A 142 -12.72 -11.58 9.78
CA ARG A 142 -12.73 -10.56 10.85
C ARG A 142 -13.95 -10.67 11.77
N LEU A 143 -15.11 -11.00 11.24
CA LEU A 143 -16.31 -11.24 12.05
C LEU A 143 -16.17 -12.50 12.91
N GLU A 144 -15.49 -13.54 12.41
CA GLU A 144 -15.26 -14.81 13.12
C GLU A 144 -14.07 -14.74 14.10
N GLN A 145 -13.05 -13.94 13.80
CA GLN A 145 -11.85 -13.74 14.62
C GLN A 145 -11.57 -12.25 14.82
N PRO A 146 -12.12 -11.66 15.90
CA PRO A 146 -12.02 -10.25 16.23
C PRO A 146 -10.63 -9.61 16.19
N ASP A 147 -9.57 -10.36 16.52
CA ASP A 147 -8.20 -9.84 16.57
C ASP A 147 -7.68 -9.43 15.18
N LEU A 148 -8.29 -9.95 14.11
CA LEU A 148 -7.99 -9.58 12.73
C LEU A 148 -8.41 -8.14 12.37
N PHE A 149 -9.20 -7.45 13.21
CA PHE A 149 -9.49 -6.03 13.00
C PHE A 149 -8.25 -5.14 13.19
N ASP A 150 -7.23 -5.61 13.91
CA ASP A 150 -5.96 -4.91 14.12
C ASP A 150 -4.89 -5.31 13.09
N THR A 151 -5.25 -6.11 12.08
CA THR A 151 -4.35 -6.53 10.98
C THR A 151 -4.94 -6.13 9.63
N TRP A 152 -4.23 -5.33 8.83
CA TRP A 152 -4.66 -5.04 7.45
C TRP A 152 -4.42 -6.27 6.59
N LEU A 153 -5.33 -6.53 5.66
CA LEU A 153 -5.37 -7.76 4.88
C LEU A 153 -5.55 -7.45 3.40
N ASP A 154 -4.61 -7.92 2.60
CA ASP A 154 -4.78 -8.01 1.16
C ASP A 154 -5.71 -9.16 0.79
N SER A 155 -6.24 -9.09 -0.43
CA SER A 155 -7.03 -10.16 -1.02
C SER A 155 -6.60 -10.44 -2.46
N ASP A 156 -7.14 -11.51 -3.05
CA ASP A 156 -7.08 -11.75 -4.49
C ASP A 156 -8.19 -11.05 -5.29
N THR A 157 -9.00 -10.21 -4.63
CA THR A 157 -9.97 -9.36 -5.32
C THR A 157 -9.23 -8.25 -6.06
N GLY A 158 -9.46 -8.15 -7.37
CA GLY A 158 -8.83 -7.17 -8.23
C GLY A 158 -9.67 -5.91 -8.44
N ILE A 159 -9.02 -4.75 -8.48
CA ILE A 159 -9.58 -3.49 -8.97
C ILE A 159 -8.82 -3.10 -10.23
N VAL A 160 -9.52 -3.10 -11.35
CA VAL A 160 -8.99 -2.70 -12.65
C VAL A 160 -9.39 -1.26 -12.93
N TYR A 161 -8.43 -0.44 -13.28
CA TYR A 161 -8.60 0.97 -13.58
C TYR A 161 -8.44 1.23 -15.08
N LYS A 162 -9.34 2.02 -15.68
CA LYS A 162 -9.24 2.42 -17.09
C LYS A 162 -8.50 3.74 -17.23
N ALA A 163 -7.39 3.78 -17.96
CA ALA A 163 -6.56 4.97 -18.21
C ALA A 163 -7.40 6.21 -18.54
N GLY A 164 -7.09 7.35 -17.92
CA GLY A 164 -7.73 8.64 -18.20
C GLY A 164 -9.24 8.66 -17.96
N SER A 165 -9.76 7.78 -17.11
CA SER A 165 -11.20 7.58 -16.91
C SER A 165 -11.56 7.36 -15.44
N SER A 166 -12.83 7.61 -15.10
CA SER A 166 -13.43 7.26 -13.81
C SER A 166 -13.95 5.82 -13.75
N LYS A 167 -13.77 5.05 -14.82
CA LYS A 167 -14.25 3.66 -14.89
C LYS A 167 -13.30 2.71 -14.19
N ILE A 168 -13.86 1.85 -13.34
CA ILE A 168 -13.16 0.74 -12.70
C ILE A 168 -13.96 -0.55 -12.87
N LYS A 169 -13.30 -1.71 -12.81
CA LYS A 169 -13.95 -3.03 -12.66
C LYS A 169 -13.50 -3.70 -11.38
N ILE A 170 -14.45 -4.30 -10.66
CA ILE A 170 -14.16 -5.14 -9.51
C ILE A 170 -14.24 -6.61 -9.93
N ILE A 171 -13.19 -7.37 -9.61
CA ILE A 171 -13.07 -8.80 -9.93
C ILE A 171 -12.87 -9.55 -8.61
N PRO A 172 -13.93 -10.14 -8.02
CA PRO A 172 -13.86 -10.76 -6.69
C PRO A 172 -12.76 -11.82 -6.54
N ALA A 173 -12.46 -12.55 -7.61
CA ALA A 173 -11.42 -13.57 -7.70
C ALA A 173 -10.58 -13.28 -8.95
N CYS A 174 -9.41 -12.65 -8.80
CA CYS A 174 -8.61 -12.20 -9.93
C CYS A 174 -7.42 -13.13 -10.20
N ASP A 175 -7.50 -13.91 -11.27
CA ASP A 175 -6.44 -14.87 -11.63
C ASP A 175 -5.08 -14.21 -11.90
N TYR A 176 -5.06 -12.98 -12.42
CA TYR A 176 -3.81 -12.23 -12.62
C TYR A 176 -3.08 -11.97 -11.30
N LEU A 177 -3.81 -11.68 -10.22
CA LEU A 177 -3.22 -11.47 -8.90
C LEU A 177 -2.77 -12.78 -8.27
N ARG A 178 -3.56 -13.86 -8.41
CA ARG A 178 -3.22 -15.19 -7.90
C ARG A 178 -1.95 -15.77 -8.52
N HIS A 179 -1.71 -15.46 -9.80
CA HIS A 179 -0.55 -15.95 -10.56
C HIS A 179 0.49 -14.86 -10.81
N ILE A 180 0.51 -13.81 -9.98
CA ILE A 180 1.53 -12.77 -10.08
C ILE A 180 2.92 -13.40 -9.92
N PRO A 181 3.89 -13.10 -10.80
CA PRO A 181 5.26 -13.58 -10.69
C PRO A 181 5.91 -13.15 -9.38
N ALA A 182 6.68 -14.03 -8.76
CA ALA A 182 7.31 -13.78 -7.45
C ALA A 182 8.29 -12.60 -7.45
N ASP A 183 8.93 -12.34 -8.59
CA ASP A 183 9.88 -11.26 -8.83
C ASP A 183 9.20 -9.94 -9.23
N PHE A 184 7.87 -9.87 -9.16
CA PHE A 184 7.12 -8.66 -9.50
C PHE A 184 7.35 -7.54 -8.46
N ILE A 185 7.93 -6.43 -8.93
CA ILE A 185 8.31 -5.27 -8.10
C ILE A 185 7.61 -3.96 -8.51
N SER A 186 6.61 -4.00 -9.39
CA SER A 186 5.91 -2.81 -9.86
C SER A 186 4.73 -2.43 -8.96
N ALA A 187 4.26 -1.18 -9.07
CA ALA A 187 3.11 -0.71 -8.31
C ALA A 187 1.78 -1.40 -8.69
N PHE A 188 1.64 -1.84 -9.95
CA PHE A 188 0.42 -2.41 -10.50
C PHE A 188 0.72 -3.28 -11.72
N ILE A 189 -0.18 -4.21 -12.05
CA ILE A 189 -0.06 -5.03 -13.26
C ILE A 189 -0.67 -4.25 -14.44
N PRO A 190 0.07 -3.96 -15.52
CA PRO A 190 -0.50 -3.38 -16.73
C PRO A 190 -1.43 -4.39 -17.40
N VAL A 191 -2.64 -3.97 -17.77
CA VAL A 191 -3.66 -4.87 -18.32
C VAL A 191 -4.46 -4.23 -19.44
N ASP A 192 -5.11 -5.06 -20.25
CA ASP A 192 -6.13 -4.63 -21.19
C ASP A 192 -7.49 -4.57 -20.48
N TYR A 193 -7.92 -3.35 -20.13
CA TYR A 193 -9.18 -3.11 -19.42
C TYR A 193 -10.39 -3.74 -20.12
N SER A 194 -10.40 -3.79 -21.46
CA SER A 194 -11.54 -4.29 -22.24
C SER A 194 -11.71 -5.81 -22.13
N LYS A 195 -10.62 -6.56 -21.92
CA LYS A 195 -10.62 -8.03 -21.87
C LYS A 195 -11.00 -8.59 -20.50
N LEU A 196 -10.84 -7.81 -19.44
CA LEU A 196 -11.16 -8.25 -18.09
C LEU A 196 -12.66 -8.17 -17.80
N LYS A 197 -13.22 -9.24 -17.24
CA LYS A 197 -14.61 -9.32 -16.80
C LYS A 197 -14.70 -8.94 -15.31
N GLY A 198 -15.72 -8.19 -14.95
CA GLY A 198 -15.98 -7.76 -13.58
C GLY A 198 -17.12 -6.76 -13.52
N THR A 199 -17.52 -6.38 -12.31
CA THR A 199 -18.54 -5.36 -12.10
C THR A 199 -17.97 -4.00 -12.44
N GLU A 200 -18.40 -3.42 -13.56
CA GLU A 200 -17.97 -2.08 -13.97
C GLU A 200 -18.71 -1.00 -13.18
N LEU A 201 -17.93 -0.04 -12.69
CA LEU A 201 -18.36 1.06 -11.83
C LEU A 201 -17.82 2.39 -12.37
N ASP A 202 -18.47 3.48 -11.98
CA ASP A 202 -18.06 4.84 -12.31
C ASP A 202 -17.78 5.63 -11.04
N THR A 203 -16.51 5.93 -10.76
CA THR A 203 -16.09 6.58 -9.52
C THR A 203 -16.67 8.00 -9.39
N LYS A 204 -17.04 8.67 -10.49
CA LYS A 204 -17.72 9.98 -10.46
C LYS A 204 -19.16 9.89 -9.94
N LYS A 205 -19.75 8.70 -9.94
CA LYS A 205 -21.14 8.46 -9.48
C LYS A 205 -21.20 7.93 -8.04
N MET A 206 -20.08 7.88 -7.32
CA MET A 206 -20.02 7.38 -5.95
C MET A 206 -19.02 8.16 -5.09
N LYS A 207 -19.05 7.91 -3.78
CA LYS A 207 -18.21 8.61 -2.81
C LYS A 207 -16.91 7.84 -2.58
N VAL A 208 -15.84 8.22 -3.28
CA VAL A 208 -14.52 7.61 -3.12
C VAL A 208 -13.57 8.47 -2.27
N ASN A 209 -12.51 7.86 -1.74
CA ASN A 209 -11.40 8.54 -1.04
C ASN A 209 -11.81 9.41 0.16
N LYS A 210 -12.89 9.03 0.86
CA LYS A 210 -13.39 9.71 2.06
C LYS A 210 -14.13 8.75 2.99
N SER A 211 -14.15 9.06 4.28
CA SER A 211 -14.95 8.34 5.27
C SER A 211 -16.45 8.51 4.99
N LEU A 212 -17.20 7.42 5.18
CA LEU A 212 -18.62 7.30 4.86
C LEU A 212 -19.44 7.04 6.13
N THR A 213 -20.71 7.43 6.13
CA THR A 213 -21.64 7.02 7.19
C THR A 213 -22.05 5.56 7.02
N LYS A 214 -22.65 4.96 8.07
CA LYS A 214 -23.21 3.60 7.98
C LYS A 214 -24.15 3.45 6.77
N SER A 215 -25.13 4.34 6.60
CA SER A 215 -26.08 4.28 5.48
C SER A 215 -25.42 4.45 4.11
N GLU A 216 -24.40 5.32 4.02
CA GLU A 216 -23.62 5.49 2.80
C GLU A 216 -22.88 4.20 2.44
N ILE A 217 -22.27 3.50 3.40
CA ILE A 217 -21.53 2.25 3.17
C ILE A 217 -22.47 1.14 2.66
N LEU A 218 -23.62 0.95 3.32
CA LEU A 218 -24.56 -0.13 2.99
C LEU A 218 -25.16 -0.01 1.58
N SER A 219 -25.16 1.21 1.02
CA SER A 219 -25.61 1.49 -0.34
C SER A 219 -24.46 1.79 -1.31
N HIS A 220 -23.20 1.72 -0.86
CA HIS A 220 -22.06 2.13 -1.66
C HIS A 220 -21.76 1.08 -2.76
N PRO A 221 -21.86 1.43 -4.07
CA PRO A 221 -21.69 0.47 -5.15
C PRO A 221 -20.34 -0.27 -5.13
N GLY A 222 -19.27 0.45 -4.75
CA GLY A 222 -17.94 -0.15 -4.62
C GLY A 222 -17.83 -1.18 -3.50
N TRP A 223 -18.47 -0.95 -2.33
CA TRP A 223 -18.44 -1.91 -1.23
C TRP A 223 -19.26 -3.15 -1.57
N LEU A 224 -20.46 -2.96 -2.14
CA LEU A 224 -21.31 -4.06 -2.60
C LEU A 224 -20.60 -4.91 -3.65
N ALA A 225 -19.91 -4.30 -4.61
CA ALA A 225 -19.13 -5.04 -5.60
C ALA A 225 -17.97 -5.84 -4.98
N LEU A 226 -17.26 -5.28 -3.99
CA LEU A 226 -16.18 -5.98 -3.28
C LEU A 226 -16.67 -7.20 -2.48
N VAL A 227 -17.88 -7.14 -1.93
CA VAL A 227 -18.49 -8.28 -1.22
C VAL A 227 -19.30 -9.20 -2.15
N GLY A 228 -19.18 -9.04 -3.47
CA GLY A 228 -19.91 -9.86 -4.44
C GLY A 228 -21.43 -9.74 -4.37
N GLY A 229 -21.94 -8.59 -3.90
CA GLY A 229 -23.37 -8.34 -3.70
C GLY A 229 -23.94 -8.85 -2.38
N ASP A 230 -23.12 -9.44 -1.49
CA ASP A 230 -23.54 -9.93 -0.18
C ASP A 230 -23.84 -8.77 0.81
N ALA A 231 -25.02 -8.17 0.66
CA ALA A 231 -25.46 -7.03 1.44
C ALA A 231 -25.60 -7.36 2.94
N ASP A 232 -25.88 -8.62 3.31
CA ASP A 232 -25.94 -9.03 4.71
C ASP A 232 -24.55 -9.03 5.36
N LEU A 233 -23.55 -9.59 4.67
CA LEU A 233 -22.16 -9.53 5.13
C LEU A 233 -21.72 -8.08 5.34
N LEU A 234 -21.97 -7.21 4.36
CA LEU A 234 -21.61 -5.79 4.46
C LEU A 234 -22.30 -5.14 5.67
N ARG A 235 -23.60 -5.41 5.87
CA ARG A 235 -24.36 -4.90 7.02
C ARG A 235 -23.76 -5.32 8.35
N ARG A 236 -23.49 -6.63 8.54
CA ARG A 236 -22.91 -7.16 9.77
C ARG A 236 -21.51 -6.58 10.01
N TYR A 237 -20.67 -6.56 8.98
CA TYR A 237 -19.31 -6.00 9.08
C TYR A 237 -19.31 -4.51 9.42
N THR A 238 -20.15 -3.70 8.75
CA THR A 238 -20.29 -2.27 9.07
C THR A 238 -20.77 -2.05 10.50
N HIS A 239 -21.75 -2.82 10.98
CA HIS A 239 -22.20 -2.73 12.36
C HIS A 239 -21.06 -2.99 13.35
N ASP A 240 -20.39 -4.13 13.20
CA ASP A 240 -19.30 -4.58 14.08
C ASP A 240 -18.11 -3.63 14.07
N ALA A 241 -17.68 -3.19 12.88
CA ALA A 241 -16.56 -2.27 12.74
C ALA A 241 -16.84 -0.97 13.51
N PHE A 242 -18.03 -0.37 13.34
CA PHE A 242 -18.38 0.87 14.02
C PHE A 242 -18.48 0.68 15.54
N ALA A 243 -19.11 -0.40 15.99
CA ALA A 243 -19.22 -0.71 17.41
C ALA A 243 -17.83 -0.87 18.07
N ARG A 244 -16.93 -1.58 17.40
CA ARG A 244 -15.54 -1.79 17.85
C ARG A 244 -14.75 -0.49 17.87
N TYR A 245 -14.87 0.32 16.81
CA TYR A 245 -14.20 1.62 16.74
C TYR A 245 -14.66 2.55 17.87
N ALA A 246 -15.97 2.63 18.11
CA ALA A 246 -16.55 3.42 19.20
C ALA A 246 -16.03 2.97 20.58
N LYS A 247 -15.90 1.65 20.79
CA LYS A 247 -15.37 1.07 22.04
C LYS A 247 -13.87 1.36 22.25
N LYS A 248 -13.05 1.31 21.20
CA LYS A 248 -11.58 1.37 21.31
C LYS A 248 -11.02 2.79 21.19
N TYR A 249 -11.70 3.68 20.45
CA TYR A 249 -11.21 5.03 20.15
C TYR A 249 -12.22 6.08 20.59
N ARG A 250 -13.22 6.34 19.76
CA ARG A 250 -14.29 7.30 20.01
C ARG A 250 -15.45 6.99 19.09
N GLU A 251 -16.65 7.40 19.50
CA GLU A 251 -17.80 7.36 18.62
C GLU A 251 -17.54 8.22 17.36
N SER A 252 -17.99 7.72 16.22
CA SER A 252 -17.93 8.42 14.94
C SER A 252 -19.12 8.00 14.10
N ASP A 253 -19.76 8.97 13.46
CA ASP A 253 -20.80 8.74 12.47
C ASP A 253 -20.21 8.39 11.09
N ARG A 254 -18.90 8.62 10.89
CA ARG A 254 -18.17 8.33 9.64
C ARG A 254 -16.96 7.43 9.85
N MET A 255 -16.84 6.38 9.04
CA MET A 255 -15.70 5.45 9.00
C MET A 255 -15.66 4.80 7.61
N MET A 256 -14.80 3.80 7.35
CA MET A 256 -14.91 2.92 6.17
C MET A 256 -15.12 3.64 4.84
N GLY A 257 -14.05 4.23 4.30
CA GLY A 257 -14.00 4.70 2.92
C GLY A 257 -13.76 3.59 1.91
N PHE A 258 -14.06 3.91 0.65
CA PHE A 258 -13.68 3.14 -0.53
C PHE A 258 -12.60 3.93 -1.29
N ASN A 259 -11.35 3.53 -1.11
CA ASN A 259 -10.20 4.28 -1.62
C ASN A 259 -9.72 3.70 -2.95
N VAL A 260 -9.63 4.55 -3.96
CA VAL A 260 -9.30 4.18 -5.35
C VAL A 260 -8.23 5.11 -5.90
N VAL A 261 -7.46 4.63 -6.88
CA VAL A 261 -6.51 5.48 -7.59
C VAL A 261 -7.27 6.46 -8.47
N GLU A 262 -6.89 7.73 -8.39
CA GLU A 262 -7.40 8.80 -9.24
C GLU A 262 -6.32 9.25 -10.22
N ASN A 263 -6.72 9.81 -11.36
CA ASN A 263 -5.83 10.41 -12.36
C ASN A 263 -4.71 9.49 -12.89
N HIS A 264 -4.98 8.19 -13.01
CA HIS A 264 -4.04 7.22 -13.62
C HIS A 264 -4.02 7.33 -15.15
N THR A 265 -2.82 7.32 -15.72
CA THR A 265 -2.58 7.46 -17.17
C THR A 265 -2.50 6.10 -17.89
N GLN A 266 -2.48 4.99 -17.16
CA GLN A 266 -2.37 3.64 -17.70
C GLN A 266 -3.50 2.75 -17.18
N ASN A 267 -3.90 1.76 -17.99
CA ASN A 267 -4.75 0.70 -17.51
C ASN A 267 -3.96 -0.13 -16.50
N GLN A 268 -4.48 -0.26 -15.29
CA GLN A 268 -3.75 -0.90 -14.20
C GLN A 268 -4.68 -1.82 -13.40
N LEU A 269 -4.17 -2.96 -13.00
CA LEU A 269 -4.78 -3.86 -12.04
C LEU A 269 -4.03 -3.77 -10.71
N ARG A 270 -4.78 -3.58 -9.63
CA ARG A 270 -4.30 -3.60 -8.25
C ARG A 270 -5.15 -4.55 -7.41
N ALA A 271 -4.60 -4.98 -6.28
CA ALA A 271 -5.34 -5.73 -5.30
C ALA A 271 -6.24 -4.81 -4.47
N ALA A 272 -7.42 -5.31 -4.12
CA ALA A 272 -8.22 -4.77 -3.05
C ALA A 272 -7.71 -5.35 -1.72
N GLY A 273 -7.81 -4.57 -0.66
CA GLY A 273 -7.61 -5.06 0.69
C GLY A 273 -8.31 -4.19 1.71
N VAL A 274 -8.40 -4.68 2.94
CA VAL A 274 -9.12 -4.04 4.04
C VAL A 274 -8.14 -3.58 5.11
N ASN A 275 -8.25 -2.31 5.52
CA ASN A 275 -7.31 -1.69 6.46
C ASN A 275 -7.65 -2.05 7.91
N ILE A 276 -6.74 -1.76 8.83
CA ILE A 276 -6.93 -1.93 10.27
C ILE A 276 -7.99 -0.97 10.84
N LEU A 277 -8.49 -1.28 12.04
CA LEU A 277 -9.55 -0.53 12.69
C LEU A 277 -9.18 0.92 13.00
N ASN A 278 -7.98 1.20 13.53
CA ASN A 278 -7.51 2.59 13.76
C ASN A 278 -7.31 3.40 12.46
N SER A 279 -7.26 2.72 11.32
CA SER A 279 -7.24 3.31 9.98
C SER A 279 -8.62 3.22 9.34
N ASN A 280 -9.66 3.28 10.16
CA ASN A 280 -11.07 3.32 9.80
C ASN A 280 -11.55 2.13 8.95
N SER A 281 -10.87 0.98 8.98
CA SER A 281 -11.26 -0.21 8.22
C SER A 281 -11.57 0.05 6.73
N TYR A 282 -10.81 0.95 6.10
CA TYR A 282 -11.01 1.31 4.69
C TYR A 282 -10.87 0.11 3.76
N ALA A 283 -11.69 0.05 2.71
CA ALA A 283 -11.39 -0.73 1.53
C ALA A 283 -10.40 0.05 0.67
N TYR A 284 -9.20 -0.47 0.45
CA TYR A 284 -8.19 0.16 -0.41
C TYR A 284 -8.02 -0.60 -1.72
N GLY A 285 -7.93 0.16 -2.80
CA GLY A 285 -7.46 -0.27 -4.11
C GLY A 285 -6.22 0.50 -4.58
N ILE A 286 -5.60 1.25 -3.68
CA ILE A 286 -4.52 2.21 -3.97
C ILE A 286 -3.13 1.69 -3.68
N ASN A 287 -3.01 0.58 -2.95
CA ASN A 287 -1.71 0.05 -2.54
C ASN A 287 -0.90 -0.41 -3.75
N ASN A 288 0.42 -0.23 -3.65
CA ASN A 288 1.35 -0.74 -4.64
C ASN A 288 1.59 -2.22 -4.38
N LEU A 289 1.56 -3.05 -5.43
CA LEU A 289 1.86 -4.48 -5.33
C LEU A 289 3.33 -4.76 -4.97
N SER A 290 4.21 -3.78 -5.13
CA SER A 290 5.60 -3.81 -4.65
C SER A 290 5.73 -3.65 -3.13
N ASN A 291 4.67 -3.24 -2.44
CA ASN A 291 4.69 -3.11 -0.98
C ASN A 291 4.44 -4.44 -0.31
N SER A 292 4.75 -4.52 1.00
CA SER A 292 4.46 -5.68 1.84
C SER A 292 3.05 -6.19 1.65
N GLY A 293 2.89 -7.52 1.69
CA GLY A 293 1.60 -8.19 1.58
C GLY A 293 1.20 -8.91 2.88
N ARG A 294 -0.09 -8.95 3.19
CA ARG A 294 -0.65 -9.72 4.31
C ARG A 294 -1.87 -10.50 3.88
N PHE A 295 -1.79 -11.82 3.93
CA PHE A 295 -2.80 -12.70 3.37
C PHE A 295 -3.35 -13.66 4.41
N LEU A 296 -4.67 -13.87 4.38
CA LEU A 296 -5.30 -14.97 5.08
C LEU A 296 -5.55 -16.15 4.15
N SER A 297 -5.44 -17.33 4.74
CA SER A 297 -5.89 -18.59 4.17
C SER A 297 -6.47 -19.48 5.29
N ARG A 298 -7.17 -20.55 4.89
CA ARG A 298 -7.64 -21.60 5.80
C ARG A 298 -6.87 -22.89 5.48
#